data_AF-A0A6I6F7U2-F1
#
_entry.id   AF-A0A6I6F7U2-F1
#
_cell.length_a   1.000
_cell.length_b   1.000
_cell.length_c   1.000
_cell.angle_alpha   90.00
_cell.angle_beta   90.00
_cell.angle_gamma   90.00
#
_symmetry.space_group_name_H-M   'P 1'
#
loop_
_entity.id
_entity.type
_entity.pdbx_description
1 polymer ?
#
loop_
_entity_poly.entity_id
_entity_poly.type
_entity_poly.pdbx_seq_one_letter_code
_entity_poly.pdbx_strand_id
1 'polypeptide(L)'
;MRNVKKVIAAAMMSVFIMSTAGCGMIEKTPEAIGKTVVAKVGSEKITRAELDAHPYLASTLEQYKKQYGENYAQSEEVKENLKQAKIQVLNEMTAIKALMQEAERLKVVPKEEELNKEIDKSIADIKTAQNLTDDKAYKEFLKTQGVTEKSFREILKQNVIITKLQNELTKEAKVDDKEVQEYYNKYKDKYPKDANNPTKLTLAHILVADEAQAKSIKDQLDKGENFADLAKKFGTDGTKDKGGDLGTVPVINSGFDEDFINAAMQLKEGAISGVVKTQFGYHIIKNVKREDKPVKTFEEAKEEIKAALLNEKKDSIWSKKLNEIQEKANIKTYEDKLV
;
A
#
# COMPACT_ATOMS: atom_id res chain seq x y z
N MET A 1 44.60 -27.99 -68.69
CA MET A 1 46.06 -27.80 -68.73
C MET A 1 46.39 -26.39 -68.24
N ARG A 2 47.32 -26.29 -67.28
CA ARG A 2 48.13 -25.12 -66.85
C ARG A 2 48.63 -24.32 -68.07
N ASN A 3 49.03 -23.05 -68.06
CA ASN A 3 49.26 -21.90 -67.16
C ASN A 3 49.61 -20.73 -68.16
N VAL A 4 49.76 -19.42 -67.85
CA VAL A 4 50.86 -18.78 -67.10
C VAL A 4 50.72 -17.22 -67.17
N LYS A 5 50.57 -16.59 -65.98
CA LYS A 5 51.23 -15.39 -65.37
C LYS A 5 51.43 -14.03 -66.09
N LYS A 6 51.09 -12.94 -65.34
CA LYS A 6 51.93 -11.82 -64.78
C LYS A 6 51.00 -10.88 -63.94
N VAL A 7 51.01 -10.82 -62.59
CA VAL A 7 51.82 -10.08 -61.56
C VAL A 7 51.60 -8.54 -61.51
N ILE A 8 51.52 -8.01 -60.27
CA ILE A 8 51.70 -6.61 -59.75
C ILE A 8 50.37 -5.85 -59.51
N ALA A 9 49.85 -5.58 -58.30
CA ALA A 9 50.31 -4.92 -57.06
C ALA A 9 50.18 -3.37 -57.04
N ALA A 10 49.33 -2.90 -56.10
CA ALA A 10 49.32 -1.65 -55.33
C ALA A 10 49.21 -0.26 -56.00
N ALA A 11 48.18 0.50 -55.56
CA ALA A 11 48.31 1.92 -55.21
C ALA A 11 47.29 2.27 -54.12
N MET A 12 47.75 2.23 -52.86
CA MET A 12 47.10 2.93 -51.75
C MET A 12 47.28 4.44 -51.96
N MET A 13 46.20 5.21 -51.83
CA MET A 13 46.30 6.64 -51.53
C MET A 13 45.58 6.86 -50.20
N SER A 14 46.39 6.98 -49.15
CA SER A 14 46.02 7.31 -47.79
C SER A 14 45.50 8.75 -47.73
N VAL A 15 44.28 8.93 -47.23
CA VAL A 15 43.85 10.19 -46.62
C VAL A 15 43.63 9.91 -45.15
N PHE A 16 44.56 10.43 -44.36
CA PHE A 16 44.56 10.42 -42.91
C PHE A 16 43.61 11.55 -42.45
N ILE A 17 42.45 11.22 -41.88
CA ILE A 17 41.63 12.18 -41.14
C ILE A 17 41.26 11.58 -39.78
N MET A 18 42.00 12.08 -38.78
CA MET A 18 41.69 12.23 -37.36
C MET A 18 40.90 11.12 -36.65
N SER A 19 41.66 10.33 -35.89
CA SER A 19 41.22 9.74 -34.63
C SER A 19 40.74 10.83 -33.67
N THR A 20 39.45 11.12 -33.67
CA THR A 20 38.80 11.53 -32.44
C THR A 20 38.50 10.24 -31.68
N ALA A 21 39.17 10.08 -30.54
CA ALA A 21 38.75 9.14 -29.52
C ALA A 21 37.38 9.60 -28.99
N GLY A 22 36.32 9.31 -29.74
CA GLY A 22 35.00 9.19 -29.15
C GLY A 22 35.04 7.93 -28.31
N CYS A 23 35.16 8.08 -26.99
CA CYS A 23 34.75 7.03 -26.07
C CYS A 23 33.33 6.63 -26.48
N GLY A 24 33.23 5.51 -27.18
CA GLY A 24 31.96 5.04 -27.71
C GLY A 24 30.98 4.94 -26.56
N MET A 25 29.84 5.61 -26.71
CA MET A 25 28.59 5.11 -26.18
C MET A 25 28.40 3.71 -26.78
N ILE A 26 28.97 2.71 -26.13
CA ILE A 26 28.58 1.33 -26.36
C ILE A 26 27.20 1.24 -25.73
N GLU A 27 26.17 1.46 -26.54
CA GLU A 27 24.81 1.09 -26.15
C GLU A 27 24.85 -0.38 -25.74
N LYS A 28 24.53 -0.64 -24.46
CA LYS A 28 24.51 -2.00 -23.93
C LYS A 28 23.49 -2.81 -24.73
N THR A 29 23.83 -4.05 -25.07
CA THR A 29 22.85 -4.96 -25.69
C THR A 29 21.63 -5.13 -24.77
N PRO A 30 20.43 -5.41 -25.32
CA PRO A 30 19.24 -5.67 -24.50
C PRO A 30 19.46 -6.75 -23.43
N GLU A 31 20.28 -7.77 -23.74
CA GLU A 31 20.68 -8.81 -22.80
C GLU A 31 21.55 -8.26 -21.65
N ALA A 32 22.51 -7.38 -21.95
CA ALA A 32 23.34 -6.73 -20.94
C ALA A 32 22.55 -5.74 -20.07
N ILE A 33 21.55 -5.05 -20.65
CA ILE A 33 20.61 -4.23 -19.90
C ILE A 33 19.79 -5.11 -18.95
N GLY A 34 19.20 -6.19 -19.45
CA GLY A 34 18.39 -7.11 -18.65
C GLY A 34 19.14 -7.71 -17.44
N LYS A 35 20.43 -8.04 -17.59
CA LYS A 35 21.29 -8.56 -16.52
C LYS A 35 21.75 -7.50 -15.50
N THR A 36 21.44 -6.22 -15.72
CA THR A 36 21.84 -5.15 -14.80
C THR A 36 21.15 -5.34 -13.45
N VAL A 37 21.94 -5.37 -12.38
CA VAL A 37 21.41 -5.46 -11.01
C VAL A 37 20.85 -4.10 -10.61
N VAL A 38 19.56 -4.06 -10.28
CA VAL A 38 18.82 -2.87 -9.87
C VAL A 38 18.55 -2.84 -8.36
N ALA A 39 18.60 -3.99 -7.68
CA ALA A 39 18.66 -4.03 -6.22
C ALA A 39 19.36 -5.29 -5.69
N LYS A 40 19.73 -5.24 -4.41
CA LYS A 40 20.21 -6.37 -3.62
C LYS A 40 19.46 -6.46 -2.30
N VAL A 41 19.16 -7.67 -1.87
CA VAL A 41 18.56 -8.01 -0.58
C VAL A 41 19.42 -9.10 0.05
N GLY A 42 20.32 -8.72 0.95
CA GLY A 42 21.41 -9.59 1.41
C GLY A 42 22.28 -10.07 0.23
N SER A 43 22.34 -11.39 0.02
CA SER A 43 23.06 -12.02 -1.10
C SER A 43 22.25 -12.10 -2.40
N GLU A 44 20.92 -11.93 -2.33
CA GLU A 44 20.06 -11.99 -3.50
C GLU A 44 20.10 -10.70 -4.31
N LYS A 45 19.82 -10.83 -5.60
CA LYS A 45 19.82 -9.74 -6.57
C LYS A 45 18.43 -9.65 -7.20
N ILE A 46 18.05 -8.43 -7.58
CA ILE A 46 16.98 -8.17 -8.53
C ILE A 46 17.63 -7.55 -9.76
N THR A 47 17.39 -8.15 -10.90
CA THR A 47 17.85 -7.70 -12.21
C THR A 47 16.80 -6.84 -12.89
N ARG A 48 17.24 -6.03 -13.86
CA ARG A 48 16.37 -5.19 -14.66
C ARG A 48 15.34 -6.00 -15.43
N ALA A 49 15.71 -7.18 -15.93
CA ALA A 49 14.79 -8.09 -16.61
C ALA A 49 13.69 -8.61 -15.66
N GLU A 50 14.04 -8.98 -14.42
CA GLU A 50 13.04 -9.41 -13.42
C GLU A 50 12.09 -8.27 -13.05
N LEU A 51 12.62 -7.06 -12.89
CA LEU A 51 11.80 -5.87 -12.61
C LEU A 51 10.85 -5.56 -13.77
N ASP A 52 11.37 -5.47 -15.00
CA ASP A 52 10.57 -5.11 -16.18
C ASP A 52 9.56 -6.23 -16.54
N ALA A 53 9.77 -7.47 -16.08
CA ALA A 53 8.84 -8.59 -16.23
C ALA A 53 7.70 -8.60 -15.18
N HIS A 54 7.71 -7.70 -14.19
CA HIS A 54 6.61 -7.58 -13.25
C HIS A 54 5.30 -7.23 -13.99
N PRO A 55 4.16 -7.90 -13.73
CA PRO A 55 2.94 -7.74 -14.54
C PRO A 55 2.49 -6.28 -14.72
N TYR A 56 2.52 -5.49 -13.64
CA TYR A 56 2.20 -4.07 -13.69
C TYR A 56 3.14 -3.28 -14.62
N LEU A 57 4.45 -3.53 -14.57
CA LEU A 57 5.43 -2.83 -15.42
C LEU A 57 5.35 -3.32 -16.87
N ALA A 58 5.18 -4.63 -17.09
CA ALA A 58 5.01 -5.19 -18.42
C ALA A 58 3.81 -4.55 -19.13
N SER A 59 2.65 -4.49 -18.47
CA SER A 59 1.45 -3.83 -19.02
C SER A 59 1.65 -2.32 -19.23
N THR A 60 2.31 -1.63 -18.30
CA THR A 60 2.63 -0.20 -18.42
C THR A 60 3.52 0.08 -19.64
N LEU A 61 4.57 -0.74 -19.82
CA LEU A 61 5.49 -0.65 -20.96
C LEU A 61 4.76 -0.93 -22.29
N GLU A 62 3.88 -1.93 -22.35
CA GLU A 62 3.07 -2.21 -23.53
C GLU A 62 2.14 -1.04 -23.88
N GLN A 63 1.50 -0.43 -22.88
CA GLN A 63 0.65 0.74 -23.09
C GLN A 63 1.45 1.92 -23.66
N TYR A 64 2.63 2.21 -23.11
CA TYR A 64 3.49 3.26 -23.62
C TYR A 64 3.97 2.98 -25.04
N LYS A 65 4.35 1.74 -25.37
CA LYS A 65 4.70 1.36 -26.74
C LYS A 65 3.54 1.55 -27.71
N LYS A 66 2.31 1.23 -27.29
CA LYS A 66 1.11 1.43 -28.12
C LYS A 66 0.82 2.91 -28.37
N GLN A 67 1.08 3.78 -27.40
CA GLN A 67 0.78 5.21 -27.48
C GLN A 67 1.88 6.03 -28.16
N TYR A 68 3.16 5.73 -27.90
CA TYR A 68 4.31 6.53 -28.32
C TYR A 68 5.27 5.81 -29.27
N GLY A 69 5.01 4.53 -29.59
CA GLY A 69 5.92 3.69 -30.38
C GLY A 69 7.16 3.24 -29.59
N GLU A 70 8.15 2.69 -30.29
CA GLU A 70 9.40 2.19 -29.67
C GLU A 70 10.26 3.30 -29.03
N ASN A 71 10.01 4.56 -29.37
CA ASN A 71 10.70 5.73 -28.81
C ASN A 71 10.01 6.31 -27.55
N TYR A 72 9.11 5.55 -26.90
CA TYR A 72 8.39 6.00 -25.71
C TYR A 72 9.32 6.56 -24.61
N ALA A 73 10.53 6.02 -24.49
CA ALA A 73 11.53 6.44 -23.51
C ALA A 73 12.21 7.79 -23.80
N GLN A 74 11.92 8.45 -24.95
CA GLN A 74 12.45 9.78 -25.28
C GLN A 74 11.60 10.93 -24.74
N SER A 75 10.36 10.68 -24.33
CA SER A 75 9.56 11.68 -23.62
C SER A 75 10.03 11.77 -22.17
N GLU A 76 10.47 12.96 -21.74
CA GLU A 76 10.89 13.18 -20.35
C GLU A 76 9.76 12.88 -19.34
N GLU A 77 8.51 13.15 -19.71
CA GLU A 77 7.34 12.81 -18.89
C GLU A 77 7.19 11.28 -18.74
N VAL A 78 7.26 10.53 -19.84
CA VAL A 78 7.16 9.06 -19.83
C VAL A 78 8.33 8.46 -19.06
N LYS A 79 9.52 9.03 -19.22
CA LYS A 79 10.74 8.59 -18.54
C LYS A 79 10.61 8.73 -17.02
N GLU A 80 10.14 9.88 -16.54
CA GLU A 80 9.96 10.11 -15.09
C GLU A 80 8.83 9.24 -14.52
N ASN A 81 7.68 9.16 -15.19
CA ASN A 81 6.57 8.31 -14.77
C ASN A 81 6.99 6.82 -14.69
N LEU A 82 7.72 6.34 -15.70
CA LEU A 82 8.25 4.98 -15.72
C LEU A 82 9.29 4.76 -14.60
N LYS A 83 10.13 5.75 -14.32
CA LYS A 83 11.07 5.68 -13.20
C LYS A 83 10.34 5.49 -11.88
N GLN A 84 9.30 6.28 -11.62
CA GLN A 84 8.52 6.19 -10.38
C GLN A 84 7.78 4.86 -10.27
N ALA A 85 7.15 4.39 -11.35
CA ALA A 85 6.53 3.06 -11.40
C ALA A 85 7.55 1.94 -11.08
N LYS A 86 8.77 2.05 -11.59
CA LYS A 86 9.85 1.08 -11.32
C LYS A 86 10.36 1.15 -9.89
N ILE A 87 10.48 2.33 -9.31
CA ILE A 87 10.84 2.49 -7.89
C ILE A 87 9.78 1.81 -7.01
N GLN A 88 8.50 2.04 -7.29
CA GLN A 88 7.41 1.41 -6.55
C GLN A 88 7.48 -0.12 -6.60
N VAL A 89 7.59 -0.71 -7.80
CA VAL A 89 7.68 -2.17 -7.94
C VAL A 89 8.98 -2.71 -7.36
N LEU A 90 10.11 -2.00 -7.49
CA LEU A 90 11.37 -2.44 -6.90
C LEU A 90 11.28 -2.48 -5.37
N ASN A 91 10.63 -1.49 -4.74
CA ASN A 91 10.40 -1.47 -3.30
C ASN A 91 9.52 -2.65 -2.86
N GLU A 92 8.47 -2.96 -3.61
CA GLU A 92 7.63 -4.14 -3.38
C GLU A 92 8.45 -5.45 -3.50
N MET A 93 9.18 -5.64 -4.60
CA MET A 93 9.97 -6.84 -4.83
C MET A 93 11.06 -7.05 -3.77
N THR A 94 11.72 -5.97 -3.33
CA THR A 94 12.72 -6.06 -2.26
C THR A 94 12.10 -6.39 -0.91
N ALA A 95 10.93 -5.83 -0.59
CA ALA A 95 10.17 -6.17 0.61
C ALA A 95 9.73 -7.65 0.60
N ILE A 96 9.18 -8.14 -0.51
CA ILE A 96 8.79 -9.55 -0.66
C ILE A 96 10.01 -10.47 -0.46
N LYS A 97 11.15 -10.17 -1.10
CA LYS A 97 12.39 -10.95 -0.90
C LYS A 97 12.83 -10.97 0.56
N ALA A 98 12.80 -9.84 1.25
CA ALA A 98 13.15 -9.76 2.66
C ALA A 98 12.22 -10.63 3.53
N LEU A 99 10.91 -10.61 3.26
CA LEU A 99 9.93 -11.47 3.93
C LEU A 99 10.18 -12.96 3.65
N MET A 100 10.54 -13.33 2.43
CA MET A 100 10.89 -14.71 2.09
C MET A 100 12.13 -15.20 2.83
N GLN A 101 13.17 -14.38 2.92
CA GLN A 101 14.38 -14.69 3.70
C GLN A 101 14.05 -14.87 5.18
N GLU A 102 13.18 -14.03 5.73
CA GLU A 102 12.75 -14.17 7.13
C GLU A 102 11.92 -15.45 7.35
N ALA A 103 11.03 -15.79 6.41
CA ALA A 103 10.24 -17.02 6.46
C ALA A 103 11.14 -18.27 6.45
N GLU A 104 12.17 -18.28 5.60
CA GLU A 104 13.19 -19.34 5.59
C GLU A 104 13.98 -19.39 6.90
N ARG A 105 14.42 -18.23 7.41
CA ARG A 105 15.17 -18.10 8.66
C ARG A 105 14.39 -18.64 9.86
N LEU A 106 13.09 -18.36 9.91
CA LEU A 106 12.17 -18.86 10.94
C LEU A 106 11.65 -20.28 10.67
N LYS A 107 12.01 -20.87 9.52
CA LYS A 107 11.60 -22.22 9.11
C LYS A 107 10.08 -22.40 9.05
N VAL A 108 9.37 -21.36 8.61
CA VAL A 108 7.90 -21.36 8.46
C VAL A 108 7.44 -21.62 7.03
N VAL A 109 8.38 -21.79 6.09
CA VAL A 109 8.06 -22.20 4.72
C VAL A 109 7.49 -23.63 4.75
N PRO A 110 6.23 -23.85 4.30
CA PRO A 110 5.64 -25.18 4.30
C PRO A 110 6.41 -26.14 3.37
N LYS A 111 6.23 -27.44 3.61
CA LYS A 111 6.71 -28.45 2.66
C LYS A 111 5.98 -28.30 1.32
N GLU A 112 6.64 -28.68 0.23
CA GLU A 112 6.13 -28.49 -1.14
C GLU A 112 4.72 -29.05 -1.35
N GLU A 113 4.41 -30.22 -0.80
CA GLU A 113 3.08 -30.82 -0.89
C GLU A 113 1.99 -29.96 -0.20
N GLU A 114 2.26 -29.45 0.99
CA GLU A 114 1.34 -28.56 1.72
C GLU A 114 1.19 -27.22 0.99
N LEU A 115 2.32 -26.69 0.51
CA LEU A 115 2.35 -25.43 -0.22
C LEU A 115 1.50 -25.49 -1.48
N ASN A 116 1.61 -26.57 -2.26
CA ASN A 116 0.78 -26.76 -3.46
C ASN A 116 -0.71 -26.88 -3.12
N LYS A 117 -1.07 -27.58 -2.03
CA LYS A 117 -2.46 -27.67 -1.57
C LYS A 117 -3.04 -26.29 -1.19
N GLU A 118 -2.27 -25.46 -0.50
CA GLU A 118 -2.69 -24.10 -0.11
C GLU A 118 -2.80 -23.17 -1.33
N ILE A 119 -1.92 -23.32 -2.33
CA ILE A 119 -2.00 -22.60 -3.60
C ILE A 119 -3.26 -23.02 -4.38
N ASP A 120 -3.51 -24.32 -4.51
CA ASP A 120 -4.70 -24.83 -5.20
C ASP A 120 -5.99 -24.39 -4.52
N LYS A 121 -6.00 -24.38 -3.18
CA LYS A 121 -7.10 -23.81 -2.39
C LYS A 121 -7.28 -22.32 -2.68
N SER A 122 -6.20 -21.55 -2.68
CA SER A 122 -6.26 -20.11 -3.00
C SER A 122 -6.81 -19.86 -4.41
N ILE A 123 -6.43 -20.68 -5.39
CA ILE A 123 -7.00 -20.61 -6.75
C ILE A 123 -8.50 -20.93 -6.72
N ALA A 124 -8.93 -21.96 -5.99
CA ALA A 124 -10.33 -22.32 -5.86
C ALA A 124 -11.15 -21.18 -5.21
N ASP A 125 -10.64 -20.61 -4.11
CA ASP A 125 -11.28 -19.48 -3.40
C ASP A 125 -11.41 -18.26 -4.33
N ILE A 126 -10.38 -17.95 -5.13
CA ILE A 126 -10.43 -16.87 -6.13
C ILE A 126 -11.46 -17.18 -7.23
N LYS A 127 -11.51 -18.42 -7.73
CA LYS A 127 -12.52 -18.83 -8.72
C LYS A 127 -13.93 -18.65 -8.18
N THR A 128 -14.17 -19.03 -6.93
CA THR A 128 -15.47 -18.83 -6.28
C THR A 128 -15.79 -17.35 -6.10
N ALA A 129 -14.87 -16.57 -5.53
CA ALA A 129 -15.08 -15.14 -5.25
C ALA A 129 -15.29 -14.31 -6.52
N GLN A 130 -14.62 -14.66 -7.62
CA GLN A 130 -14.73 -13.99 -8.91
C GLN A 130 -15.77 -14.64 -9.85
N ASN A 131 -16.53 -15.63 -9.35
CA ASN A 131 -17.53 -16.38 -10.12
C ASN A 131 -16.98 -16.93 -11.46
N LEU A 132 -15.78 -17.49 -11.43
CA LEU A 132 -15.12 -18.08 -12.60
C LEU A 132 -15.66 -19.50 -12.81
N THR A 133 -16.72 -19.60 -13.60
CA THR A 133 -17.53 -20.82 -13.74
C THR A 133 -16.89 -21.93 -14.57
N ASP A 134 -15.85 -21.62 -15.35
CA ASP A 134 -15.15 -22.59 -16.20
C ASP A 134 -13.69 -22.18 -16.49
N ASP A 135 -12.96 -23.06 -17.19
CA ASP A 135 -11.55 -22.83 -17.56
C ASP A 135 -11.35 -21.64 -18.52
N LYS A 136 -12.36 -21.30 -19.34
CA LYS A 136 -12.28 -20.16 -20.24
C LYS A 136 -12.38 -18.86 -19.45
N ALA A 137 -13.32 -18.76 -18.51
CA ALA A 137 -13.44 -17.64 -17.59
C ALA A 137 -12.16 -17.46 -16.76
N TYR A 138 -11.57 -18.55 -16.29
CA TYR A 138 -10.31 -18.51 -15.55
C TYR A 138 -9.13 -18.03 -16.41
N LYS A 139 -8.98 -18.52 -17.65
CA LYS A 139 -7.93 -18.05 -18.57
C LYS A 139 -8.10 -16.58 -18.93
N GLU A 140 -9.33 -16.12 -19.14
CA GLU A 140 -9.58 -14.70 -19.39
C GLU A 140 -9.25 -13.86 -18.16
N PHE A 141 -9.59 -14.31 -16.95
CA PHE A 141 -9.17 -13.66 -15.70
C PHE A 141 -7.65 -13.51 -15.63
N LEU A 142 -6.88 -14.58 -15.85
CA LEU A 142 -5.40 -14.48 -15.83
C LEU A 142 -4.89 -13.48 -16.87
N LYS A 143 -5.50 -13.46 -18.06
CA LYS A 143 -5.17 -12.51 -19.12
C LYS A 143 -5.51 -11.07 -18.74
N THR A 144 -6.65 -10.80 -18.08
CA THR A 144 -6.98 -9.45 -17.61
C THR A 144 -6.05 -8.98 -16.50
N GLN A 145 -5.56 -9.91 -15.68
CA GLN A 145 -4.53 -9.63 -14.66
C GLN A 145 -3.11 -9.52 -15.25
N GLY A 146 -2.91 -9.80 -16.54
CA GLY A 146 -1.60 -9.73 -17.18
C GLY A 146 -0.62 -10.81 -16.71
N VAL A 147 -1.12 -11.95 -16.23
CA VAL A 147 -0.31 -13.05 -15.68
C VAL A 147 -0.51 -14.37 -16.44
N THR A 148 0.51 -15.21 -16.39
CA THR A 148 0.41 -16.63 -16.79
C THR A 148 -0.02 -17.48 -15.59
N GLU A 149 -0.52 -18.70 -15.85
CA GLU A 149 -0.79 -19.68 -14.78
C GLU A 149 0.43 -19.89 -13.86
N LYS A 150 1.63 -19.99 -14.47
CA LYS A 150 2.88 -20.19 -13.73
C LYS A 150 3.18 -19.00 -12.83
N SER A 151 3.18 -17.78 -13.36
CA SER A 151 3.47 -16.58 -12.57
C SER A 151 2.40 -16.32 -11.50
N PHE A 152 1.14 -16.63 -11.79
CA PHE A 152 0.06 -16.53 -10.81
C PHE A 152 0.25 -17.50 -9.63
N ARG A 153 0.62 -18.75 -9.91
CA ARG A 153 0.97 -19.72 -8.87
C ARG A 153 2.16 -19.28 -8.02
N GLU A 154 3.20 -18.67 -8.62
CA GLU A 154 4.32 -18.12 -7.84
C GLU A 154 3.91 -16.94 -6.95
N ILE A 155 3.00 -16.06 -7.40
CA ILE A 155 2.43 -14.99 -6.56
C ILE A 155 1.67 -15.61 -5.38
N LEU A 156 0.81 -16.59 -5.64
CA LEU A 156 0.05 -17.26 -4.58
C LEU A 156 0.96 -18.01 -3.60
N LYS A 157 2.04 -18.62 -4.10
CA LYS A 157 3.07 -19.24 -3.28
C LYS A 157 3.70 -18.22 -2.31
N GLN A 158 4.08 -17.05 -2.79
CA GLN A 158 4.60 -15.97 -1.94
C GLN A 158 3.56 -15.55 -0.90
N ASN A 159 2.29 -15.36 -1.31
CA ASN A 159 1.21 -14.98 -0.39
C ASN A 159 0.99 -16.02 0.72
N VAL A 160 1.01 -17.32 0.39
CA VAL A 160 0.88 -18.40 1.38
C VAL A 160 2.04 -18.34 2.39
N ILE A 161 3.27 -18.20 1.91
CA ILE A 161 4.45 -18.13 2.79
C ILE A 161 4.40 -16.88 3.68
N ILE A 162 4.08 -15.71 3.13
CA ILE A 162 3.93 -14.46 3.89
C ILE A 162 2.83 -14.60 4.94
N THR A 163 1.71 -15.24 4.61
CA THR A 163 0.62 -15.50 5.56
C THR A 163 1.07 -16.40 6.72
N LYS A 164 1.83 -17.47 6.43
CA LYS A 164 2.40 -18.35 7.47
C LYS A 164 3.40 -17.60 8.35
N LEU A 165 4.22 -16.73 7.75
CA LEU A 165 5.15 -15.85 8.47
C LEU A 165 4.40 -14.85 9.38
N GLN A 166 3.38 -14.16 8.87
CA GLN A 166 2.57 -13.24 9.66
C GLN A 166 1.92 -13.97 10.84
N ASN A 167 1.36 -15.16 10.61
CA ASN A 167 0.77 -15.98 11.67
C ASN A 167 1.82 -16.37 12.73
N GLU A 168 3.01 -16.82 12.33
CA GLU A 168 4.08 -17.15 13.28
C GLU A 168 4.51 -15.94 14.11
N LEU A 169 4.72 -14.79 13.47
CA LEU A 169 5.18 -13.57 14.14
C LEU A 169 4.14 -12.96 15.07
N THR A 170 2.86 -13.27 14.86
CA THR A 170 1.74 -12.71 15.62
C THR A 170 1.05 -13.74 16.50
N LYS A 171 1.54 -14.98 16.58
CA LYS A 171 0.89 -16.08 17.33
C LYS A 171 0.74 -15.83 18.83
N GLU A 172 1.65 -15.04 19.41
CA GLU A 172 1.62 -14.67 20.83
C GLU A 172 0.71 -13.48 21.12
N ALA A 173 0.10 -12.87 20.10
CA ALA A 173 -0.88 -11.82 20.29
C ALA A 173 -2.08 -12.38 21.06
N LYS A 174 -2.38 -11.77 22.19
CA LYS A 174 -3.50 -12.13 23.06
C LYS A 174 -4.19 -10.86 23.52
N VAL A 175 -5.50 -10.94 23.63
CA VAL A 175 -6.34 -9.89 24.21
C VAL A 175 -6.98 -10.48 25.46
N ASP A 176 -6.80 -9.80 26.59
CA ASP A 176 -7.41 -10.21 27.85
C ASP A 176 -8.80 -9.60 28.04
N ASP A 177 -9.62 -10.21 28.90
CA ASP A 177 -11.00 -9.79 29.10
C ASP A 177 -11.11 -8.37 29.68
N LYS A 178 -10.07 -7.88 30.38
CA LYS A 178 -10.03 -6.52 30.92
C LYS A 178 -9.85 -5.50 29.79
N GLU A 179 -8.94 -5.76 28.84
CA GLU A 179 -8.79 -4.96 27.62
C GLU A 179 -10.11 -4.90 26.83
N VAL A 180 -10.81 -6.03 26.67
CA VAL A 180 -12.12 -6.09 25.99
C VAL A 180 -13.17 -5.24 26.73
N GLN A 181 -13.23 -5.34 28.06
CA GLN A 181 -14.18 -4.59 28.87
C GLN A 181 -13.90 -3.08 28.83
N GLU A 182 -12.65 -2.66 28.91
CA GLU A 182 -12.24 -1.25 28.78
C GLU A 182 -12.62 -0.69 27.41
N TYR A 183 -12.37 -1.45 26.35
CA TYR A 183 -12.77 -1.08 25.00
C TYR A 183 -14.29 -0.96 24.87
N TYR A 184 -15.06 -1.94 25.36
CA TYR A 184 -16.52 -1.89 25.34
C TYR A 184 -17.06 -0.66 26.07
N ASN A 185 -16.56 -0.38 27.28
CA ASN A 185 -17.01 0.77 28.07
C ASN A 185 -16.81 2.10 27.32
N LYS A 186 -15.71 2.19 26.56
CA LYS A 186 -15.39 3.37 25.77
C LYS A 186 -16.19 3.45 24.46
N TYR A 187 -16.40 2.32 23.78
CA TYR A 187 -16.89 2.31 22.39
C TYR A 187 -18.14 1.45 22.15
N LYS A 188 -18.95 1.19 23.19
CA LYS A 188 -20.20 0.41 23.09
C LYS A 188 -21.14 0.89 21.97
N ASP A 189 -21.12 2.17 21.62
CA ASP A 189 -21.96 2.72 20.56
C ASP A 189 -21.58 2.21 19.15
N LYS A 190 -20.38 1.65 18.99
CA LYS A 190 -19.98 0.91 17.78
C LYS A 190 -20.74 -0.40 17.59
N TYR A 191 -21.43 -0.88 18.63
CA TYR A 191 -22.13 -2.17 18.64
C TYR A 191 -23.64 -1.97 18.87
N PRO A 192 -24.37 -1.35 17.92
CA PRO A 192 -25.81 -1.15 18.06
C PRO A 192 -26.57 -2.49 18.04
N LYS A 193 -27.73 -2.55 18.72
CA LYS A 193 -28.65 -3.70 18.59
C LYS A 193 -29.28 -3.76 17.20
N ASP A 194 -29.48 -2.61 16.57
CA ASP A 194 -29.98 -2.48 15.20
C ASP A 194 -28.99 -1.66 14.37
N ALA A 195 -28.25 -2.31 13.49
CA ALA A 195 -27.25 -1.65 12.63
C ALA A 195 -27.88 -0.65 11.64
N ASN A 196 -29.18 -0.73 11.36
CA ASN A 196 -29.89 0.23 10.51
C ASN A 196 -30.36 1.46 11.29
N ASN A 197 -30.29 1.43 12.62
CA ASN A 197 -30.68 2.52 13.49
C ASN A 197 -29.68 2.70 14.64
N PRO A 198 -28.40 3.03 14.34
CA PRO A 198 -27.37 3.24 15.35
C PRO A 198 -27.51 4.60 16.03
N THR A 199 -26.76 4.80 17.12
CA THR A 199 -26.58 6.12 17.75
C THR A 199 -26.15 7.13 16.71
N LYS A 200 -26.70 8.35 16.79
CA LYS A 200 -26.37 9.46 15.88
C LYS A 200 -25.89 10.67 16.67
N LEU A 201 -24.95 11.41 16.09
CA LEU A 201 -24.44 12.67 16.64
C LEU A 201 -24.65 13.78 15.62
N THR A 202 -25.16 14.93 16.07
CA THR A 202 -25.08 16.18 15.30
C THR A 202 -23.76 16.85 15.62
N LEU A 203 -22.88 16.95 14.65
CA LEU A 203 -21.50 17.39 14.87
C LEU A 203 -21.21 18.72 14.16
N ALA A 204 -20.31 19.49 14.75
CA ALA A 204 -19.60 20.54 14.04
C ALA A 204 -18.09 20.37 14.27
N HIS A 205 -17.25 20.81 13.34
CA HIS A 205 -15.80 20.72 13.49
C HIS A 205 -15.06 21.95 12.98
N ILE A 206 -13.81 22.08 13.41
CA ILE A 206 -12.84 23.01 12.85
C ILE A 206 -11.63 22.19 12.42
N LEU A 207 -11.43 22.07 11.11
CA LEU A 207 -10.25 21.42 10.52
C LEU A 207 -9.18 22.47 10.19
N VAL A 208 -7.94 22.20 10.60
CA VAL A 208 -6.74 22.97 10.24
C VAL A 208 -5.56 22.03 9.94
N ALA A 209 -4.60 22.48 9.15
CA ALA A 209 -3.42 21.67 8.80
C ALA A 209 -2.37 21.61 9.93
N ASP A 210 -2.31 22.62 10.79
CA ASP A 210 -1.25 22.81 11.79
C ASP A 210 -1.73 22.60 13.23
N GLU A 211 -0.94 21.88 14.03
CA GLU A 211 -1.29 21.54 15.42
C GLU A 211 -1.28 22.76 16.33
N ALA A 212 -0.34 23.70 16.13
CA ALA A 212 -0.24 24.90 16.96
C ALA A 212 -1.43 25.83 16.73
N GLN A 213 -1.90 25.93 15.47
CA GLN A 213 -3.15 26.62 15.16
C GLN A 213 -4.36 25.94 15.82
N ALA A 214 -4.46 24.61 15.77
CA ALA A 214 -5.54 23.89 16.45
C ALA A 214 -5.53 24.14 17.97
N LYS A 215 -4.36 24.10 18.61
CA LYS A 215 -4.22 24.42 20.05
C LYS A 215 -4.67 25.85 20.37
N SER A 216 -4.25 26.83 19.57
CA SER A 216 -4.66 28.22 19.73
C SER A 216 -6.18 28.43 19.59
N ILE A 217 -6.83 27.73 18.66
CA ILE A 217 -8.29 27.77 18.50
C ILE A 217 -8.97 27.13 19.71
N LYS A 218 -8.44 26.00 20.20
CA LYS A 218 -8.98 25.34 21.40
C LYS A 218 -8.89 26.25 22.63
N ASP A 219 -7.79 26.97 22.81
CA ASP A 219 -7.62 27.93 23.90
C ASP A 219 -8.61 29.10 23.82
N GLN A 220 -8.96 29.55 22.61
CA GLN A 220 -10.00 30.57 22.39
C GLN A 220 -11.39 30.04 22.73
N LEU A 221 -11.70 28.80 22.34
CA LEU A 221 -12.96 28.13 22.69
C LEU A 221 -13.11 27.94 24.20
N ASP A 222 -12.04 27.60 24.90
CA ASP A 222 -12.05 27.46 26.37
C ASP A 222 -12.26 28.78 27.10
N LYS A 223 -11.94 29.91 26.45
CA LYS A 223 -12.25 31.26 26.91
C LYS A 223 -13.67 31.72 26.57
N GLY A 224 -14.46 30.88 25.89
CA GLY A 224 -15.86 31.14 25.55
C GLY A 224 -16.08 31.81 24.20
N GLU A 225 -15.08 31.84 23.31
CA GLU A 225 -15.29 32.31 21.95
C GLU A 225 -16.28 31.43 21.18
N ASN A 226 -16.97 32.02 20.19
CA ASN A 226 -17.99 31.32 19.43
C ASN A 226 -17.38 30.30 18.46
N PHE A 227 -17.84 29.05 18.54
CA PHE A 227 -17.34 27.96 17.69
C PHE A 227 -17.53 28.21 16.19
N ALA A 228 -18.71 28.69 15.78
CA ALA A 228 -19.01 28.91 14.37
C ALA A 228 -18.18 30.06 13.78
N ASP A 229 -17.88 31.09 14.57
CA ASP A 229 -17.03 32.20 14.15
C ASP A 229 -15.58 31.75 13.97
N LEU A 230 -15.07 30.93 14.89
CA LEU A 230 -13.73 30.34 14.77
C LEU A 230 -13.64 29.35 13.61
N ALA A 231 -14.69 28.55 13.38
CA ALA A 231 -14.78 27.68 12.21
C ALA A 231 -14.74 28.49 10.91
N LYS A 232 -15.53 29.56 10.80
CA LYS A 232 -15.52 30.48 9.64
C LYS A 232 -14.18 31.18 9.44
N LYS A 233 -13.46 31.49 10.52
CA LYS A 233 -12.18 32.19 10.45
C LYS A 233 -11.04 31.25 10.04
N PHE A 234 -10.96 30.09 10.67
CA PHE A 234 -9.78 29.22 10.60
C PHE A 234 -9.98 27.92 9.83
N GLY A 235 -11.22 27.46 9.67
CA GLY A 235 -11.53 26.20 8.97
C GLY A 235 -10.94 26.17 7.56
N THR A 236 -10.44 24.98 7.18
CA THR A 236 -9.78 24.74 5.89
C THR A 236 -10.59 23.83 4.96
N ASP A 237 -11.81 23.47 5.32
CA ASP A 237 -12.68 22.58 4.53
C ASP A 237 -13.99 23.25 4.07
N GLY A 238 -14.83 22.49 3.37
CA GLY A 238 -16.11 22.98 2.84
C GLY A 238 -17.18 23.31 3.90
N THR A 239 -16.94 23.01 5.17
CA THR A 239 -17.89 23.28 6.27
C THR A 239 -17.66 24.65 6.91
N LYS A 240 -16.51 25.28 6.63
CA LYS A 240 -16.08 26.59 7.12
C LYS A 240 -17.21 27.63 7.11
N ASP A 241 -17.83 27.89 5.96
CA ASP A 241 -18.84 28.94 5.80
C ASP A 241 -20.16 28.63 6.53
N LYS A 242 -20.37 27.36 6.88
CA LYS A 242 -21.50 26.87 7.68
C LYS A 242 -21.16 26.77 9.18
N GLY A 243 -20.07 27.40 9.62
CA GLY A 243 -19.67 27.37 11.02
C GLY A 243 -19.17 25.99 11.48
N GLY A 244 -18.67 25.17 10.54
CA GLY A 244 -18.17 23.84 10.83
C GLY A 244 -19.23 22.75 10.86
N ASP A 245 -20.49 23.06 10.53
CA ASP A 245 -21.61 22.12 10.64
C ASP A 245 -21.47 20.90 9.70
N LEU A 246 -21.47 19.71 10.29
CA LEU A 246 -21.43 18.40 9.60
C LEU A 246 -22.80 17.72 9.56
N GLY A 247 -23.81 18.30 10.23
CA GLY A 247 -25.13 17.70 10.37
C GLY A 247 -25.13 16.45 11.27
N THR A 248 -26.18 15.65 11.13
CA THR A 248 -26.39 14.42 11.92
C THR A 248 -25.80 13.21 11.21
N VAL A 249 -24.87 12.54 11.88
CA VAL A 249 -24.12 11.39 11.35
C VAL A 249 -24.31 10.18 12.26
N PRO A 250 -24.44 8.95 11.73
CA PRO A 250 -24.38 7.74 12.53
C PRO A 250 -22.97 7.57 13.10
N VAL A 251 -22.82 6.89 14.24
CA VAL A 251 -21.50 6.61 14.83
C VAL A 251 -20.80 5.39 14.20
N ILE A 252 -21.52 4.60 13.41
CA ILE A 252 -20.97 3.51 12.59
C ILE A 252 -21.22 3.80 11.12
N ASN A 253 -20.35 3.27 10.24
CA ASN A 253 -20.47 3.40 8.79
C ASN A 253 -20.69 4.85 8.30
N SER A 254 -20.11 5.81 9.01
CA SER A 254 -20.33 7.24 8.79
C SER A 254 -19.50 7.82 7.65
N GLY A 255 -18.46 7.09 7.21
CA GLY A 255 -17.49 7.56 6.22
C GLY A 255 -16.46 8.55 6.78
N PHE A 256 -16.51 8.86 8.07
CA PHE A 256 -15.50 9.68 8.74
C PHE A 256 -14.29 8.84 9.16
N ASP A 257 -13.18 9.52 9.35
CA ASP A 257 -11.98 8.95 9.95
C ASP A 257 -12.27 8.35 11.33
N GLU A 258 -11.65 7.22 11.64
CA GLU A 258 -11.94 6.46 12.86
C GLU A 258 -11.55 7.25 14.12
N ASP A 259 -10.43 7.98 14.11
CA ASP A 259 -9.99 8.78 15.25
C ASP A 259 -10.96 9.95 15.50
N PHE A 260 -11.51 10.52 14.41
CA PHE A 260 -12.52 11.57 14.49
C PHE A 260 -13.80 11.09 15.19
N ILE A 261 -14.39 9.99 14.72
CA ILE A 261 -15.65 9.48 15.29
C ILE A 261 -15.43 8.91 16.69
N ASN A 262 -14.30 8.25 16.94
CA ASN A 262 -13.93 7.80 18.28
C ASN A 262 -13.91 8.95 19.27
N ALA A 263 -13.28 10.08 18.91
CA ALA A 263 -13.26 11.27 19.75
C ALA A 263 -14.66 11.88 19.91
N ALA A 264 -15.43 12.01 18.82
CA ALA A 264 -16.78 12.56 18.84
C ALA A 264 -17.73 11.77 19.76
N MET A 265 -17.65 10.44 19.75
CA MET A 265 -18.47 9.56 20.60
C MET A 265 -18.20 9.75 22.10
N GLN A 266 -16.97 10.15 22.48
CA GLN A 266 -16.64 10.43 23.88
C GLN A 266 -17.20 11.76 24.38
N LEU A 267 -17.68 12.62 23.48
CA LEU A 267 -18.23 13.92 23.84
C LEU A 267 -19.66 13.78 24.36
N LYS A 268 -19.92 14.41 25.50
CA LYS A 268 -21.28 14.72 25.94
C LYS A 268 -21.93 15.71 24.98
N GLU A 269 -23.26 15.73 24.94
CA GLU A 269 -24.00 16.77 24.23
C GLU A 269 -23.58 18.17 24.70
N GLY A 270 -23.33 19.07 23.75
CA GLY A 270 -22.81 20.41 23.96
C GLY A 270 -21.29 20.51 24.11
N ALA A 271 -20.57 19.41 24.34
CA ALA A 271 -19.14 19.43 24.63
C ALA A 271 -18.27 19.63 23.37
N ILE A 272 -17.07 20.17 23.59
CA ILE A 272 -16.03 20.40 22.60
C ILE A 272 -14.82 19.51 22.94
N SER A 273 -14.26 18.83 21.95
CA SER A 273 -13.08 17.96 22.12
C SER A 273 -11.79 18.76 22.35
N GLY A 274 -10.74 18.07 22.78
CA GLY A 274 -9.37 18.53 22.54
C GLY A 274 -9.01 18.54 21.05
N VAL A 275 -7.73 18.74 20.75
CA VAL A 275 -7.21 18.60 19.38
C VAL A 275 -7.16 17.12 19.02
N VAL A 276 -7.81 16.75 17.92
CA VAL A 276 -7.88 15.39 17.39
C VAL A 276 -7.10 15.35 16.07
N LYS A 277 -6.05 14.53 16.00
CA LYS A 277 -5.27 14.34 14.76
C LYS A 277 -5.90 13.23 13.93
N THR A 278 -6.04 13.46 12.62
CA THR A 278 -6.41 12.43 11.64
C THR A 278 -5.52 12.52 10.41
N GLN A 279 -5.75 11.66 9.41
CA GLN A 279 -5.06 11.75 8.12
C GLN A 279 -5.32 13.07 7.36
N PHE A 280 -6.40 13.80 7.70
CA PHE A 280 -6.79 15.05 7.04
C PHE A 280 -6.23 16.31 7.71
N GLY A 281 -5.62 16.19 8.89
CA GLY A 281 -5.12 17.32 9.68
C GLY A 281 -5.55 17.24 11.14
N TYR A 282 -5.74 18.41 11.76
CA TYR A 282 -6.11 18.55 13.16
C TYR A 282 -7.52 19.12 13.28
N HIS A 283 -8.34 18.47 14.10
CA HIS A 283 -9.76 18.73 14.27
C HIS A 283 -10.03 19.20 15.70
N ILE A 284 -10.95 20.14 15.85
CA ILE A 284 -11.68 20.37 17.10
C ILE A 284 -13.14 20.06 16.81
N ILE A 285 -13.72 19.15 17.58
CA ILE A 285 -15.04 18.58 17.32
C ILE A 285 -15.99 19.07 18.40
N LYS A 286 -17.19 19.50 18.01
CA LYS A 286 -18.29 19.82 18.91
C LYS A 286 -19.42 18.84 18.69
N ASN A 287 -19.85 18.19 19.76
CA ASN A 287 -21.07 17.38 19.74
C ASN A 287 -22.26 18.29 20.08
N VAL A 288 -23.03 18.67 19.07
CA VAL A 288 -24.19 19.58 19.23
C VAL A 288 -25.38 18.85 19.85
N LYS A 289 -25.65 17.63 19.39
CA LYS A 289 -26.79 16.81 19.83
C LYS A 289 -26.45 15.34 19.77
N ARG A 290 -26.89 14.57 20.75
CA ARG A 290 -26.71 13.12 20.79
C ARG A 290 -28.04 12.37 20.80
N GLU A 291 -28.19 11.43 19.88
CA GLU A 291 -29.37 10.57 19.76
C GLU A 291 -28.97 9.11 20.02
N ASP A 292 -28.98 8.72 21.30
CA ASP A 292 -28.61 7.38 21.73
C ASP A 292 -29.60 6.31 21.25
N LYS A 293 -29.06 5.15 20.89
CA LYS A 293 -29.82 3.96 20.51
C LYS A 293 -29.39 2.75 21.36
N PRO A 294 -30.26 1.73 21.52
CA PRO A 294 -29.87 0.52 22.22
C PRO A 294 -28.63 -0.13 21.60
N VAL A 295 -27.65 -0.44 22.44
CA VAL A 295 -26.42 -1.15 22.07
C VAL A 295 -26.49 -2.60 22.56
N LYS A 296 -25.74 -3.48 21.88
CA LYS A 296 -25.46 -4.83 22.39
C LYS A 296 -24.87 -4.72 23.80
N THR A 297 -25.27 -5.60 24.68
CA THR A 297 -24.64 -5.79 26.00
C THR A 297 -23.19 -6.24 25.83
N PHE A 298 -22.40 -6.16 26.90
CA PHE A 298 -21.02 -6.64 26.89
C PHE A 298 -20.94 -8.10 26.43
N GLU A 299 -21.78 -8.99 26.98
CA GLU A 299 -21.80 -10.41 26.63
C GLU A 299 -22.14 -10.65 25.15
N GLU A 300 -23.08 -9.87 24.59
CA GLU A 300 -23.46 -9.95 23.17
C GLU A 300 -22.34 -9.45 22.23
N ALA A 301 -21.48 -8.53 22.69
CA ALA A 301 -20.42 -7.91 21.88
C ALA A 301 -19.02 -8.47 22.17
N LYS A 302 -18.84 -9.25 23.25
CA LYS A 302 -17.53 -9.66 23.79
C LYS A 302 -16.64 -10.33 22.75
N GLU A 303 -17.16 -11.36 22.07
CA GLU A 303 -16.38 -12.12 21.09
C GLU A 303 -16.06 -11.30 19.83
N GLU A 304 -16.98 -10.43 19.40
CA GLU A 304 -16.76 -9.50 18.28
C GLU A 304 -15.64 -8.49 18.61
N ILE A 305 -15.68 -7.89 19.80
CA ILE A 305 -14.65 -6.96 20.28
C ILE A 305 -13.31 -7.67 20.43
N LYS A 306 -13.31 -8.86 21.04
CA LYS A 306 -12.08 -9.64 21.24
C LYS A 306 -11.42 -9.98 19.91
N ALA A 307 -12.19 -10.37 18.90
CA ALA A 307 -11.68 -10.63 17.56
C ALA A 307 -11.13 -9.36 16.90
N ALA A 308 -11.84 -8.23 16.99
CA ALA A 308 -11.40 -6.94 16.45
C ALA A 308 -10.08 -6.48 17.10
N LEU A 309 -10.01 -6.46 18.44
CA LEU A 309 -8.81 -6.10 19.19
C LEU A 309 -7.64 -7.04 18.92
N LEU A 310 -7.91 -8.33 18.75
CA LEU A 310 -6.86 -9.30 18.43
C LEU A 310 -6.29 -9.02 17.05
N ASN A 311 -7.13 -8.74 16.06
CA ASN A 311 -6.68 -8.39 14.71
C ASN A 311 -5.87 -7.09 14.72
N GLU A 312 -6.36 -6.04 15.38
CA GLU A 312 -5.61 -4.77 15.53
C GLU A 312 -4.23 -4.99 16.17
N LYS A 313 -4.16 -5.81 17.23
CA LYS A 313 -2.90 -6.15 17.90
C LYS A 313 -1.96 -6.93 16.98
N LYS A 314 -2.49 -7.88 16.21
CA LYS A 314 -1.72 -8.64 15.21
C LYS A 314 -1.20 -7.73 14.10
N ASP A 315 -2.01 -6.81 13.59
CA ASP A 315 -1.64 -5.87 12.54
C ASP A 315 -0.56 -4.88 13.01
N SER A 316 -0.66 -4.41 14.26
CA SER A 316 0.37 -3.60 14.91
C SER A 316 1.70 -4.35 15.04
N ILE A 317 1.66 -5.61 15.52
CA ILE A 317 2.84 -6.47 15.62
C ILE A 317 3.44 -6.73 14.23
N TRP A 318 2.61 -7.08 13.25
CA TRP A 318 3.03 -7.33 11.88
C TRP A 318 3.70 -6.11 11.26
N SER A 319 3.10 -4.92 11.38
CA SER A 319 3.65 -3.67 10.86
C SER A 319 5.02 -3.36 11.46
N LYS A 320 5.17 -3.52 12.79
CA LYS A 320 6.45 -3.37 13.47
C LYS A 320 7.49 -4.39 12.96
N LYS A 321 7.08 -5.66 12.81
CA LYS A 321 7.97 -6.73 12.35
C LYS A 321 8.40 -6.53 10.89
N LEU A 322 7.51 -6.06 10.03
CA LEU A 322 7.82 -5.74 8.64
C LEU A 322 8.95 -4.72 8.56
N ASN A 323 8.87 -3.64 9.34
CA ASN A 323 9.93 -2.63 9.42
C ASN A 323 11.25 -3.24 9.93
N GLU A 324 11.21 -4.01 11.02
CA GLU A 324 12.40 -4.69 11.57
C GLU A 324 13.04 -5.64 10.55
N ILE A 325 12.25 -6.35 9.75
CA ILE A 325 12.72 -7.28 8.70
C ILE A 325 13.41 -6.49 7.58
N GLN A 326 12.78 -5.41 7.10
CA GLN A 326 13.33 -4.57 6.03
C GLN A 326 14.66 -3.91 6.45
N GLU A 327 14.75 -3.39 7.68
CA GLU A 327 15.98 -2.82 8.21
C GLU A 327 17.12 -3.85 8.28
N LYS A 328 16.82 -5.09 8.66
CA LYS A 328 17.80 -6.18 8.76
C LYS A 328 18.19 -6.78 7.41
N ALA A 329 17.35 -6.65 6.39
CA ALA A 329 17.54 -7.28 5.09
C ALA A 329 18.67 -6.64 4.24
N ASN A 330 19.31 -5.56 4.73
CA ASN A 330 20.43 -4.88 4.06
C ASN A 330 20.10 -4.51 2.61
N ILE A 331 18.91 -3.95 2.38
CA ILE A 331 18.42 -3.61 1.05
C ILE A 331 19.28 -2.50 0.44
N LYS A 332 19.76 -2.71 -0.78
CA LYS A 332 20.47 -1.69 -1.59
C LYS A 332 19.82 -1.59 -2.95
N THR A 333 19.30 -0.41 -3.29
CA THR A 333 18.72 -0.10 -4.60
C THR A 333 19.70 0.71 -5.45
N TYR A 334 19.58 0.59 -6.77
CA TYR A 334 20.39 1.31 -7.76
C TYR A 334 19.46 2.07 -8.71
N GLU A 335 18.87 3.17 -8.22
CA GLU A 335 17.86 3.95 -8.96
C GLU A 335 18.39 4.56 -10.26
N ASP A 336 19.69 4.83 -10.32
CA ASP A 336 20.42 5.29 -11.51
C ASP A 336 20.40 4.28 -12.67
N LYS A 337 19.96 3.05 -12.40
CA LYS A 337 19.90 1.93 -13.36
C LYS A 337 18.47 1.53 -13.71
N LEU A 338 17.47 2.35 -13.41
CA LEU A 338 16.05 2.03 -13.57
C LEU A 338 15.40 2.48 -14.87
N VAL A 339 15.93 3.49 -15.55
CA VAL A 339 15.41 3.90 -16.87
C VAL A 339 16.50 3.80 -17.89
#